data_AF-A0A0F9I5Y0-F1
#
_entry.id   AF-A0A0F9I5Y0-F1
#
_cell.length_a   1.000
_cell.length_b   1.000
_cell.length_c   1.000
_cell.angle_alpha   90.00
_cell.angle_beta   90.00
_cell.angle_gamma   90.00
#
_symmetry.space_group_name_H-M   'P 1'
#
loop_
_entity.id
_entity.type
_entity.pdbx_description
1 polymer ?
#
loop_
_entity_poly.entity_id
_entity_poly.type
_entity_poly.pdbx_seq_one_letter_code
_entity_poly.pdbx_strand_id
1 'polypeptide(L)'
;MPRLPDVTALGGRPTPRATRGVGNVTAVGRGVQQAANIEASAAGRVGQGGAAIAQGLADLSTAQENINARGDALKRAKTVSEWDEKSNTALLTTSEEQDLADPEVARGFNEQMRELMRSLVENHKGSADSKARLAVSLEQRRSALSGKAASMAIQAQKTGIQDLLNGALNELSATVRQNPGSLSQQRLAVRRQMEEYSDALTPTEERTYIKAADSILGETAIESMILSGHADQAEVELRDQPGLLASLYPDAQKRLFDKINAFRVNQRAAETKGFQVRAELRATLGREPTPDELARKAGVAPPRALVNIDMGGERAFIKELSKLDAGRVAELQDNAQTAFRNRAEIDRMTAALESGKFTTGVFADARHFLAGLATFVGASEETQQIIGDAATADVLDAASKNLAVEMAQKLGRITNMSLGFVIDSLPALTRTPEGNKILLEVMGRTATREIELANLADRYAIEYQTLRPEGEPSFFQAMRDLEENDPVITEELRKRIIGGSKKAPKSFMEVFGGGEPNDLELPEGFEFDRMENGKAIIRDSAGNEFVQE
;
A
#
# COMPACT_ATOMS: atom_id res chain seq x y z
N MET A 1 -42.21 -2.77 -26.43
CA MET A 1 -41.11 -1.96 -25.87
C MET A 1 -41.69 -0.63 -25.41
N PRO A 2 -41.59 -0.27 -24.12
CA PRO A 2 -42.13 0.99 -23.63
C PRO A 2 -41.27 2.16 -24.12
N ARG A 3 -41.93 3.21 -24.65
CA ARG A 3 -41.29 4.42 -25.15
C ARG A 3 -40.73 5.23 -23.98
N LEU A 4 -39.45 5.61 -24.08
CA LEU A 4 -38.78 6.51 -23.13
C LEU A 4 -39.41 7.91 -23.20
N PRO A 5 -39.54 8.61 -22.06
CA PRO A 5 -40.12 9.94 -21.99
C PRO A 5 -39.21 11.02 -22.61
N ASP A 6 -39.89 11.99 -23.22
CA ASP A 6 -39.34 13.14 -23.94
C ASP A 6 -38.61 14.12 -22.99
N VAL A 7 -37.33 14.36 -23.25
CA VAL A 7 -36.43 15.22 -22.47
C VAL A 7 -36.64 16.72 -22.71
N THR A 8 -37.59 17.12 -23.56
CA THR A 8 -37.87 18.54 -23.85
C THR A 8 -38.67 19.26 -22.76
N ALA A 9 -39.15 18.57 -21.72
CA ALA A 9 -39.90 19.17 -20.60
C ALA A 9 -39.06 19.64 -19.41
N LEU A 10 -37.72 19.49 -19.44
CA LEU A 10 -36.85 19.99 -18.37
C LEU A 10 -36.49 21.46 -18.60
N GLY A 11 -37.14 22.32 -17.83
CA GLY A 11 -37.00 23.78 -17.85
C GLY A 11 -35.54 24.27 -17.85
N GLY A 12 -35.33 25.38 -18.54
CA GLY A 12 -34.03 25.99 -18.78
C GLY A 12 -33.19 26.16 -17.51
N ARG A 13 -31.92 25.75 -17.61
CA ARG A 13 -30.92 25.95 -16.56
C ARG A 13 -30.77 27.47 -16.27
N PRO A 14 -30.76 27.89 -15.00
CA PRO A 14 -30.47 29.28 -14.64
C PRO A 14 -29.02 29.60 -15.00
N THR A 15 -28.83 30.67 -15.80
CA THR A 15 -27.51 31.22 -16.09
C THR A 15 -26.97 31.96 -14.86
N PRO A 16 -25.67 31.81 -14.52
CA PRO A 16 -25.07 32.56 -13.42
C PRO A 16 -25.04 34.06 -13.75
N ARG A 17 -25.69 34.88 -12.92
CA ARG A 17 -25.51 36.33 -12.93
C ARG A 17 -24.16 36.66 -12.28
N ALA A 18 -23.26 37.27 -13.05
CA ALA A 18 -22.02 37.84 -12.55
C ALA A 18 -22.33 39.03 -11.62
N THR A 19 -22.02 38.89 -10.35
CA THR A 19 -21.99 39.97 -9.35
C THR A 19 -20.84 40.92 -9.67
N ARG A 20 -21.14 42.00 -10.39
CA ARG A 20 -20.27 43.18 -10.50
C ARG A 20 -20.33 43.99 -9.21
N GLY A 21 -19.16 44.26 -8.64
CA GLY A 21 -18.97 45.19 -7.53
C GLY A 21 -17.50 45.56 -7.34
N VAL A 22 -16.79 45.89 -8.43
CA VAL A 22 -15.49 46.56 -8.34
C VAL A 22 -15.76 48.05 -8.28
N GLY A 23 -15.41 48.66 -7.15
CA GLY A 23 -15.52 50.10 -6.93
C GLY A 23 -14.70 50.87 -7.95
N ASN A 24 -15.35 51.88 -8.52
CA ASN A 24 -14.84 52.79 -9.54
C ASN A 24 -13.74 53.67 -8.93
N VAL A 25 -12.48 53.49 -9.35
CA VAL A 25 -11.37 54.41 -9.07
C VAL A 25 -11.41 55.53 -10.12
N THR A 26 -12.31 56.49 -9.92
CA THR A 26 -12.32 57.76 -10.64
C THR A 26 -12.07 58.88 -9.66
N ALA A 27 -10.80 59.31 -9.54
CA ALA A 27 -10.45 60.63 -9.00
C ALA A 27 -8.99 61.00 -9.34
N VAL A 28 -8.62 60.99 -10.63
CA VAL A 28 -7.51 61.82 -11.10
C VAL A 28 -8.10 63.19 -11.40
N GLY A 29 -7.81 64.18 -10.55
CA GLY A 29 -8.11 65.57 -10.84
C GLY A 29 -8.70 66.38 -9.67
N ARG A 30 -7.93 66.58 -8.59
CA ARG A 30 -8.06 67.74 -7.70
C ARG A 30 -6.71 68.18 -7.12
N GLY A 31 -5.71 68.37 -7.99
CA GLY A 31 -4.41 68.94 -7.63
C GLY A 31 -4.43 70.46 -7.34
N VAL A 32 -5.60 71.12 -7.30
CA VAL A 32 -5.69 72.59 -7.18
C VAL A 32 -6.47 73.04 -5.93
N GLN A 33 -7.15 72.14 -5.21
CA GLN A 33 -7.74 72.45 -3.89
C GLN A 33 -6.78 72.20 -2.72
N GLN A 34 -5.61 71.60 -2.98
CA GLN A 34 -4.63 71.26 -1.94
C GLN A 34 -3.80 72.47 -1.48
N ALA A 35 -3.75 73.55 -2.26
CA ALA A 35 -3.04 74.78 -1.86
C ALA A 35 -3.85 75.65 -0.88
N ALA A 36 -5.19 75.65 -0.96
CA ALA A 36 -6.05 76.43 -0.06
C ALA A 36 -6.24 75.77 1.32
N ASN A 37 -6.02 74.46 1.46
CA ASN A 37 -6.10 73.74 2.74
C ASN A 37 -4.80 73.83 3.57
N ILE A 38 -3.70 74.32 3.00
CA ILE A 38 -2.42 74.43 3.71
C ILE A 38 -2.44 75.62 4.68
N GLU A 39 -3.16 76.71 4.39
CA GLU A 39 -3.27 77.87 5.29
C GLU A 39 -4.28 77.68 6.44
N ALA A 40 -5.33 76.86 6.27
CA ALA A 40 -6.24 76.48 7.37
C ALA A 40 -5.62 75.41 8.31
N SER A 41 -4.53 74.75 7.91
CA SER A 41 -3.88 73.67 8.68
C SER A 41 -2.98 74.16 9.82
N ALA A 42 -2.70 75.46 9.93
CA ALA A 42 -1.84 76.00 10.99
C ALA A 42 -2.59 76.19 12.32
N ALA A 43 -3.90 76.43 12.28
CA ALA A 43 -4.74 76.56 13.48
C ALA A 43 -5.36 75.21 13.96
N GLY A 44 -5.39 74.18 13.11
CA GLY A 44 -5.90 72.83 13.44
C GLY A 44 -4.85 71.86 14.04
N ARG A 45 -3.56 72.22 14.05
CA ARG A 45 -2.46 71.32 14.45
C ARG A 45 -2.42 70.94 15.93
N VAL A 46 -3.05 71.72 16.81
CA VAL A 46 -3.16 71.36 18.24
C VAL A 46 -4.33 70.39 18.50
N GLY A 47 -5.37 70.39 17.65
CA GLY A 47 -6.45 69.39 17.68
C GLY A 47 -6.14 68.11 16.87
N GLN A 48 -5.35 68.21 15.80
CA GLN A 48 -4.93 67.07 14.96
C GLN A 48 -3.89 66.16 15.62
N GLY A 49 -3.08 66.66 16.57
CA GLY A 49 -2.19 65.82 17.37
C GLY A 49 -2.95 64.78 18.19
N GLY A 50 -4.12 65.13 18.74
CA GLY A 50 -4.98 64.20 19.48
C GLY A 50 -5.59 63.12 18.58
N ALA A 51 -6.02 63.47 17.36
CA ALA A 51 -6.57 62.51 16.41
C ALA A 51 -5.49 61.54 15.86
N ALA A 52 -4.28 62.02 15.59
CA ALA A 52 -3.17 61.18 15.15
C ALA A 52 -2.68 60.22 16.26
N ILE A 53 -2.65 60.67 17.53
CA ILE A 53 -2.33 59.81 18.67
C ILE A 53 -3.44 58.77 18.91
N ALA A 54 -4.71 59.17 18.85
CA ALA A 54 -5.84 58.25 18.98
C ALA A 54 -5.86 57.18 17.87
N GLN A 55 -5.54 57.58 16.64
CA GLN A 55 -5.43 56.65 15.51
C GLN A 55 -4.22 55.72 15.66
N GLY A 56 -3.06 56.23 16.09
CA GLY A 56 -1.89 55.40 16.39
C GLY A 56 -2.12 54.39 17.53
N LEU A 57 -2.89 54.74 18.57
CA LEU A 57 -3.27 53.81 19.64
C LEU A 57 -4.24 52.72 19.14
N ALA A 58 -5.18 53.06 18.26
CA ALA A 58 -6.07 52.08 17.64
C ALA A 58 -5.31 51.12 16.72
N ASP A 59 -4.34 51.63 15.97
CA ASP A 59 -3.47 50.83 15.10
C ASP A 59 -2.58 49.88 15.92
N LEU A 60 -2.02 50.34 17.05
CA LEU A 60 -1.25 49.49 17.97
C LEU A 60 -2.11 48.40 18.62
N SER A 61 -3.34 48.72 19.04
CA SER A 61 -4.28 47.71 19.57
C SER A 61 -4.59 46.65 18.52
N THR A 62 -4.89 47.07 17.30
CA THR A 62 -5.18 46.17 16.17
C THR A 62 -3.96 45.30 15.82
N ALA A 63 -2.76 45.88 15.83
CA ALA A 63 -1.51 45.15 15.60
C ALA A 63 -1.27 44.09 16.69
N GLN A 64 -1.50 44.42 17.96
CA GLN A 64 -1.36 43.49 19.06
C GLN A 64 -2.39 42.35 18.99
N GLU A 65 -3.64 42.65 18.64
CA GLU A 65 -4.67 41.64 18.39
C GLU A 65 -4.27 40.68 17.26
N ASN A 66 -3.72 41.21 16.17
CA ASN A 66 -3.22 40.41 15.05
C ASN A 66 -2.03 39.52 15.46
N ILE A 67 -1.10 40.03 16.26
CA ILE A 67 0.03 39.25 16.80
C ILE A 67 -0.48 38.11 17.68
N ASN A 68 -1.43 38.40 18.58
CA ASN A 68 -2.03 37.41 19.45
C ASN A 68 -2.79 36.34 18.64
N ALA A 69 -3.56 36.76 17.62
CA ALA A 69 -4.31 35.85 16.74
C ALA A 69 -3.39 34.92 15.94
N ARG A 70 -2.26 35.44 15.43
CA ARG A 70 -1.24 34.63 14.75
C ARG A 70 -0.56 33.66 15.71
N GLY A 71 -0.17 34.12 16.89
CA GLY A 71 0.40 33.27 17.93
C GLY A 71 -0.55 32.14 18.33
N ASP A 72 -1.83 32.44 18.46
CA ASP A 72 -2.88 31.45 18.73
C ASP A 72 -3.05 30.45 17.59
N ALA A 73 -3.02 30.90 16.33
CA ALA A 73 -3.09 30.03 15.17
C ALA A 73 -1.91 29.05 15.10
N LEU A 74 -0.68 29.54 15.32
CA LEU A 74 0.52 28.70 15.36
C LEU A 74 0.47 27.67 16.48
N LYS A 75 0.05 28.07 17.68
CA LYS A 75 -0.11 27.13 18.81
C LYS A 75 -1.14 26.04 18.49
N ARG A 76 -2.29 26.40 17.89
CA ARG A 76 -3.30 25.41 17.49
C ARG A 76 -2.76 24.44 16.45
N ALA A 77 -2.04 24.93 15.45
CA ALA A 77 -1.43 24.09 14.42
C ALA A 77 -0.46 23.07 15.04
N LYS A 78 0.40 23.50 15.98
CA LYS A 78 1.30 22.59 16.72
C LYS A 78 0.53 21.53 17.50
N THR A 79 -0.51 21.92 18.26
CA THR A 79 -1.31 20.97 19.05
C THR A 79 -2.11 20.00 18.17
N VAL A 80 -2.58 20.45 17.00
CA VAL A 80 -3.22 19.56 16.01
C VAL A 80 -2.22 18.55 15.44
N SER A 81 -1.00 18.99 15.12
CA SER A 81 0.07 18.08 14.67
C SER A 81 0.40 17.04 15.73
N GLU A 82 0.51 17.45 17.00
CA GLU A 82 0.75 16.54 18.13
C GLU A 82 -0.38 15.53 18.32
N TRP A 83 -1.63 15.96 18.15
CA TRP A 83 -2.79 15.06 18.14
C TRP A 83 -2.68 14.02 17.03
N ASP A 84 -2.41 14.44 15.80
CA ASP A 84 -2.32 13.55 14.64
C ASP A 84 -1.22 12.49 14.84
N GLU A 85 -0.05 12.88 15.34
CA GLU A 85 1.04 11.96 15.63
C GLU A 85 0.64 10.94 16.71
N LYS A 86 0.25 11.40 17.91
CA LYS A 86 -0.07 10.53 19.05
C LYS A 86 -1.25 9.61 18.77
N SER A 87 -2.27 10.11 18.08
CA SER A 87 -3.48 9.35 17.79
C SER A 87 -3.26 8.29 16.71
N ASN A 88 -2.43 8.57 15.70
CA ASN A 88 -2.05 7.57 14.70
C ASN A 88 -1.13 6.50 15.31
N THR A 89 -0.15 6.88 16.13
CA THR A 89 0.69 5.92 16.85
C THR A 89 -0.16 5.02 17.74
N ALA A 90 -1.09 5.58 18.51
CA ALA A 90 -2.00 4.80 19.35
C ALA A 90 -2.86 3.83 18.52
N LEU A 91 -3.37 4.26 17.36
CA LEU A 91 -4.15 3.38 16.48
C LEU A 91 -3.30 2.23 15.93
N LEU A 92 -2.07 2.51 15.49
CA LEU A 92 -1.15 1.51 14.97
C LEU A 92 -0.80 0.49 16.05
N THR A 93 -0.35 0.95 17.21
CA THR A 93 -0.03 0.10 18.37
C THR A 93 -1.23 -0.75 18.77
N THR A 94 -2.43 -0.17 18.86
CA THR A 94 -3.64 -0.94 19.18
C THR A 94 -3.94 -1.99 18.11
N SER A 95 -3.75 -1.67 16.83
CA SER A 95 -4.01 -2.60 15.72
C SER A 95 -2.98 -3.74 15.60
N GLU A 96 -1.76 -3.52 16.06
CA GLU A 96 -0.67 -4.50 16.00
C GLU A 96 -0.63 -5.37 17.27
N GLU A 97 -0.90 -4.79 18.43
CA GLU A 97 -0.76 -5.46 19.72
C GLU A 97 -2.07 -6.05 20.25
N GLN A 98 -3.22 -5.56 19.78
CA GLN A 98 -4.54 -5.94 20.31
C GLN A 98 -5.50 -6.31 19.18
N ASP A 99 -6.49 -7.14 19.52
CA ASP A 99 -7.54 -7.50 18.58
C ASP A 99 -8.59 -6.39 18.49
N LEU A 100 -8.51 -5.58 17.43
CA LEU A 100 -9.52 -4.55 17.15
C LEU A 100 -10.92 -5.12 16.90
N ALA A 101 -11.05 -6.42 16.62
CA ALA A 101 -12.35 -7.07 16.51
C ALA A 101 -13.08 -7.14 17.86
N ASP A 102 -12.35 -7.06 18.98
CA ASP A 102 -12.91 -7.03 20.33
C ASP A 102 -13.60 -5.67 20.61
N PRO A 103 -14.91 -5.65 20.89
CA PRO A 103 -15.63 -4.43 21.26
C PRO A 103 -15.07 -3.71 22.49
N GLU A 104 -14.39 -4.40 23.40
CA GLU A 104 -13.74 -3.83 24.58
C GLU A 104 -12.51 -3.01 24.19
N VAL A 105 -11.67 -3.56 23.30
CA VAL A 105 -10.48 -2.89 22.76
C VAL A 105 -10.88 -1.64 21.97
N ALA A 106 -11.88 -1.75 21.10
CA ALA A 106 -12.40 -0.61 20.34
C ALA A 106 -13.00 0.48 21.26
N ARG A 107 -13.65 0.10 22.37
CA ARG A 107 -14.11 1.05 23.40
C ARG A 107 -12.94 1.73 24.10
N GLY A 108 -11.95 0.96 24.53
CA GLY A 108 -10.74 1.47 25.19
C GLY A 108 -9.98 2.48 24.33
N PHE A 109 -9.81 2.18 23.03
CA PHE A 109 -9.20 3.11 22.07
C PHE A 109 -9.97 4.44 21.99
N ASN A 110 -11.30 4.39 21.90
CA ASN A 110 -12.12 5.61 21.84
C ASN A 110 -12.03 6.44 23.13
N GLU A 111 -11.93 5.80 24.29
CA GLU A 111 -11.72 6.47 25.58
C GLU A 111 -10.34 7.13 25.65
N GLN A 112 -9.29 6.41 25.22
CA GLN A 112 -7.93 6.95 25.11
C GLN A 112 -7.90 8.20 24.22
N MET A 113 -8.59 8.18 23.09
CA MET A 113 -8.68 9.33 22.19
C MET A 113 -9.43 10.51 22.82
N ARG A 114 -10.52 10.28 23.56
CA ARG A 114 -11.21 11.36 24.29
C ARG A 114 -10.32 11.98 25.36
N GLU A 115 -9.56 11.17 26.08
CA GLU A 115 -8.65 11.65 27.12
C GLU A 115 -7.48 12.45 26.54
N LEU A 116 -6.87 11.96 25.45
CA LEU A 116 -5.83 12.69 24.73
C LEU A 116 -6.35 14.04 24.24
N MET A 117 -7.58 14.10 23.70
CA MET A 117 -8.19 15.35 23.22
C MET A 117 -8.40 16.32 24.38
N ARG A 118 -8.96 15.86 25.49
CA ARG A 118 -9.18 16.67 26.70
C ARG A 118 -7.86 17.25 27.20
N SER A 119 -6.84 16.42 27.33
CA SER A 119 -5.50 16.82 27.79
C SER A 119 -4.88 17.89 26.89
N LEU A 120 -4.95 17.75 25.56
CA LEU A 120 -4.41 18.74 24.63
C LEU A 120 -5.17 20.08 24.68
N VAL A 121 -6.50 20.07 24.83
CA VAL A 121 -7.30 21.30 24.96
C VAL A 121 -7.04 22.01 26.29
N GLU A 122 -6.92 21.26 27.39
CA GLU A 122 -6.62 21.81 28.72
C GLU A 122 -5.24 22.46 28.75
N ASN A 123 -4.23 21.78 28.20
CA ASN A 123 -2.85 22.23 28.16
C ASN A 123 -2.55 23.31 27.10
N HIS A 124 -3.50 23.63 26.23
CA HIS A 124 -3.32 24.67 25.21
C HIS A 124 -3.09 26.06 25.84
N LYS A 125 -1.99 26.74 25.48
CA LYS A 125 -1.61 28.06 26.04
C LYS A 125 -2.12 29.25 25.22
N GLY A 126 -3.16 29.04 24.41
CA GLY A 126 -3.80 30.10 23.61
C GLY A 126 -4.91 30.84 24.35
N SER A 127 -5.51 31.83 23.69
CA SER A 127 -6.74 32.48 24.20
C SER A 127 -7.92 31.51 24.36
N ALA A 128 -8.97 31.93 25.07
CA ALA A 128 -10.19 31.13 25.23
C ALA A 128 -10.87 30.81 23.89
N ASP A 129 -10.91 31.77 22.95
CA ASP A 129 -11.43 31.54 21.59
C ASP A 129 -10.56 30.50 20.84
N SER A 130 -9.24 30.60 20.98
CA SER A 130 -8.30 29.62 20.42
C SER A 130 -8.53 28.21 20.98
N LYS A 131 -8.78 28.06 22.28
CA LYS A 131 -9.15 26.78 22.91
C LYS A 131 -10.45 26.22 22.35
N ALA A 132 -11.49 27.05 22.20
CA ALA A 132 -12.77 26.63 21.65
C ALA A 132 -12.64 26.13 20.21
N ARG A 133 -11.91 26.85 19.35
CA ARG A 133 -11.65 26.43 17.96
C ARG A 133 -10.83 25.15 17.89
N LEU A 134 -9.81 25.02 18.75
CA LEU A 134 -9.02 23.80 18.85
C LEU A 134 -9.89 22.60 19.22
N ALA A 135 -10.75 22.73 20.24
CA ALA A 135 -11.64 21.66 20.68
C ALA A 135 -12.56 21.16 19.54
N VAL A 136 -13.15 22.08 18.76
CA VAL A 136 -13.96 21.72 17.59
C VAL A 136 -13.12 20.98 16.54
N SER A 137 -11.91 21.47 16.24
CA SER A 137 -11.03 20.82 15.27
C SER A 137 -10.59 19.42 15.70
N LEU A 138 -10.26 19.23 16.98
CA LEU A 138 -9.85 17.92 17.49
C LEU A 138 -11.02 16.94 17.55
N GLU A 139 -12.25 17.39 17.86
CA GLU A 139 -13.43 16.53 17.86
C GLU A 139 -13.78 16.01 16.45
N GLN A 140 -13.62 16.85 15.42
CA GLN A 140 -13.77 16.42 14.01
C GLN A 140 -12.75 15.34 13.64
N ARG A 141 -11.48 15.55 13.99
CA ARG A 141 -10.39 14.59 13.74
C ARG A 141 -10.57 13.30 14.52
N ARG A 142 -10.98 13.38 15.78
CA ARG A 142 -11.33 12.23 16.62
C ARG A 142 -12.44 11.41 15.98
N SER A 143 -13.49 12.05 15.48
CA SER A 143 -14.60 11.37 14.80
C SER A 143 -14.15 10.64 13.54
N ALA A 144 -13.28 11.26 12.72
CA ALA A 144 -12.70 10.62 11.54
C ALA A 144 -11.83 9.41 11.92
N LEU A 145 -10.98 9.54 12.95
CA LEU A 145 -10.13 8.45 13.43
C LEU A 145 -10.93 7.30 14.03
N SER A 146 -11.98 7.59 14.82
CA SER A 146 -12.94 6.59 15.32
C SER A 146 -13.60 5.83 14.17
N GLY A 147 -13.96 6.53 13.08
CA GLY A 147 -14.49 5.89 11.86
C GLY A 147 -13.48 4.94 11.21
N LYS A 148 -12.21 5.36 11.10
CA LYS A 148 -11.13 4.51 10.60
C LYS A 148 -10.93 3.27 11.48
N ALA A 149 -10.84 3.43 12.80
CA ALA A 149 -10.70 2.33 13.76
C ALA A 149 -11.89 1.36 13.68
N ALA A 150 -13.12 1.86 13.58
CA ALA A 150 -14.31 1.03 13.39
C ALA A 150 -14.27 0.24 12.08
N SER A 151 -13.81 0.85 10.98
CA SER A 151 -13.62 0.13 9.71
C SER A 151 -12.57 -0.97 9.82
N MET A 152 -11.47 -0.72 10.54
CA MET A 152 -10.42 -1.73 10.80
C MET A 152 -10.96 -2.88 11.66
N ALA A 153 -11.73 -2.57 12.70
CA ALA A 153 -12.39 -3.57 13.55
C ALA A 153 -13.33 -4.47 12.75
N ILE A 154 -14.19 -3.89 11.90
CA ILE A 154 -15.09 -4.66 11.02
C ILE A 154 -14.28 -5.53 10.05
N GLN A 155 -13.19 -5.00 9.49
CA GLN A 155 -12.34 -5.77 8.60
C GLN A 155 -11.67 -6.94 9.33
N ALA A 156 -11.16 -6.72 10.56
CA ALA A 156 -10.58 -7.76 11.40
C ALA A 156 -11.60 -8.86 11.74
N GLN A 157 -12.83 -8.48 12.12
CA GLN A 157 -13.93 -9.42 12.36
C GLN A 157 -14.21 -10.27 11.12
N LYS A 158 -14.30 -9.65 9.93
CA LYS A 158 -14.51 -10.35 8.66
C LYS A 158 -13.38 -11.33 8.36
N THR A 159 -12.13 -10.90 8.52
CA THR A 159 -10.96 -11.78 8.32
C THR A 159 -11.00 -12.97 9.29
N GLY A 160 -11.27 -12.74 10.58
CA GLY A 160 -11.37 -13.80 11.56
C GLY A 160 -12.45 -14.84 11.23
N ILE A 161 -13.63 -14.40 10.79
CA ILE A 161 -14.70 -15.31 10.33
C ILE A 161 -14.26 -16.08 9.09
N GLN A 162 -13.63 -15.40 8.12
CA GLN A 162 -13.10 -16.06 6.93
C GLN A 162 -12.05 -17.12 7.27
N ASP A 163 -11.16 -16.86 8.22
CA ASP A 163 -10.14 -17.81 8.67
C ASP A 163 -10.75 -19.04 9.33
N LEU A 164 -11.77 -18.85 10.19
CA LEU A 164 -12.51 -19.95 10.80
C LEU A 164 -13.21 -20.82 9.74
N LEU A 165 -13.90 -20.18 8.80
CA LEU A 165 -14.57 -20.85 7.70
C LEU A 165 -13.57 -21.59 6.81
N ASN A 166 -12.45 -20.97 6.44
CA ASN A 166 -11.40 -21.60 5.64
C ASN A 166 -10.76 -22.79 6.36
N GLY A 167 -10.53 -22.69 7.67
CA GLY A 167 -10.06 -23.80 8.49
C GLY A 167 -11.01 -25.00 8.40
N ALA A 168 -12.30 -24.76 8.60
CA ALA A 168 -13.33 -25.78 8.48
C ALA A 168 -13.40 -26.38 7.06
N LEU A 169 -13.35 -25.54 6.02
CA LEU A 169 -13.36 -25.99 4.63
C LEU A 169 -12.14 -26.88 4.30
N ASN A 170 -10.97 -26.58 4.84
CA ASN A 170 -9.77 -27.40 4.66
C ASN A 170 -9.93 -28.80 5.27
N GLU A 171 -10.55 -28.92 6.44
CA GLU A 171 -10.86 -30.21 7.06
C GLU A 171 -11.87 -31.03 6.24
N LEU A 172 -12.93 -30.37 5.76
CA LEU A 172 -13.94 -30.99 4.90
C LEU A 172 -13.32 -31.42 3.56
N SER A 173 -12.47 -30.59 2.97
CA SER A 173 -11.72 -30.92 1.74
C SER A 173 -10.79 -32.12 1.95
N ALA A 174 -10.08 -32.20 3.09
CA ALA A 174 -9.27 -33.37 3.43
C ALA A 174 -10.11 -34.64 3.53
N THR A 175 -11.32 -34.56 4.10
CA THR A 175 -12.26 -35.67 4.19
C THR A 175 -12.77 -36.10 2.81
N VAL A 176 -13.14 -35.15 1.95
CA VAL A 176 -13.54 -35.42 0.56
C VAL A 176 -12.39 -36.05 -0.23
N ARG A 177 -11.15 -35.61 -0.02
CA ARG A 177 -9.98 -36.18 -0.70
C ARG A 177 -9.80 -37.66 -0.37
N GLN A 178 -9.99 -38.05 0.89
CA GLN A 178 -9.89 -39.45 1.35
C GLN A 178 -11.09 -40.29 0.92
N ASN A 179 -12.28 -39.70 0.88
CA ASN A 179 -13.52 -40.36 0.49
C ASN A 179 -14.35 -39.44 -0.43
N PRO A 180 -14.11 -39.49 -1.75
CA PRO A 180 -14.80 -38.63 -2.72
C PRO A 180 -16.32 -38.81 -2.74
N GLY A 181 -16.81 -40.01 -2.41
CA GLY A 181 -18.25 -40.27 -2.29
C GLY A 181 -18.95 -39.52 -1.15
N SER A 182 -18.19 -38.90 -0.23
CA SER A 182 -18.74 -38.07 0.84
C SER A 182 -19.08 -36.63 0.42
N LEU A 183 -18.80 -36.23 -0.83
CA LEU A 183 -18.95 -34.86 -1.33
C LEU A 183 -20.31 -34.22 -0.96
N SER A 184 -21.42 -34.89 -1.24
CA SER A 184 -22.77 -34.36 -0.93
C SER A 184 -22.97 -34.08 0.58
N GLN A 185 -22.45 -34.96 1.45
CA GLN A 185 -22.51 -34.77 2.90
C GLN A 185 -21.64 -33.59 3.34
N GLN A 186 -20.45 -33.44 2.77
CA GLN A 186 -19.54 -32.34 3.13
C GLN A 186 -20.03 -30.98 2.64
N ARG A 187 -20.69 -30.91 1.48
CA ARG A 187 -21.37 -29.68 1.03
C ARG A 187 -22.48 -29.24 2.00
N LEU A 188 -23.23 -30.18 2.55
CA LEU A 188 -24.21 -29.90 3.60
C LEU A 188 -23.55 -29.48 4.92
N ALA A 189 -22.39 -30.04 5.25
CA ALA A 189 -21.61 -29.64 6.42
C ALA A 189 -21.12 -28.18 6.31
N VAL A 190 -20.57 -27.77 5.15
CA VAL A 190 -20.22 -26.37 4.89
C VAL A 190 -21.41 -25.44 5.11
N ARG A 191 -22.59 -25.80 4.57
CA ARG A 191 -23.79 -24.95 4.69
C ARG A 191 -24.25 -24.79 6.15
N ARG A 192 -24.16 -25.85 6.95
CA ARG A 192 -24.45 -25.78 8.40
C ARG A 192 -23.44 -24.91 9.14
N GLN A 193 -22.15 -25.04 8.82
CA GLN A 193 -21.13 -24.16 9.39
C GLN A 193 -21.35 -22.70 9.00
N MET A 194 -21.75 -22.44 7.75
CA MET A 194 -22.10 -21.09 7.30
C MET A 194 -23.30 -20.50 8.04
N GLU A 195 -24.29 -21.32 8.38
CA GLU A 195 -25.45 -20.91 9.17
C GLU A 195 -25.05 -20.45 10.59
N GLU A 196 -23.99 -21.02 11.18
CA GLU A 196 -23.45 -20.56 12.48
C GLU A 196 -22.88 -19.14 12.41
N TYR A 197 -22.47 -18.66 11.22
CA TYR A 197 -21.88 -17.34 11.00
C TYR A 197 -22.78 -16.41 10.16
N SER A 198 -24.03 -16.79 9.89
CA SER A 198 -24.91 -16.03 8.97
C SER A 198 -25.18 -14.61 9.45
N ASP A 199 -25.26 -14.40 10.77
CA ASP A 199 -25.52 -13.07 11.35
C ASP A 199 -24.35 -12.10 11.14
N ALA A 200 -23.15 -12.62 10.92
CA ALA A 200 -21.94 -11.82 10.72
C ALA A 200 -21.57 -11.63 9.24
N LEU A 201 -22.30 -12.28 8.32
CA LEU A 201 -22.07 -12.22 6.89
C LEU A 201 -23.25 -11.55 6.18
N THR A 202 -22.95 -10.77 5.15
CA THR A 202 -24.02 -10.33 4.25
C THR A 202 -24.52 -11.50 3.40
N PRO A 203 -25.79 -11.49 2.95
CA PRO A 203 -26.31 -12.54 2.07
C PRO A 203 -25.53 -12.71 0.76
N THR A 204 -24.78 -11.69 0.33
CA THR A 204 -23.92 -11.76 -0.84
C THR A 204 -22.60 -12.45 -0.53
N GLU A 205 -21.98 -12.14 0.62
CA GLU A 205 -20.76 -12.83 1.09
C GLU A 205 -21.04 -14.31 1.36
N GLU A 206 -22.15 -14.63 2.01
CA GLU A 206 -22.57 -16.01 2.27
C GLU A 206 -22.69 -16.83 0.97
N ARG A 207 -23.43 -16.31 -0.02
CA ARG A 207 -23.58 -16.96 -1.34
C ARG A 207 -22.25 -17.12 -2.06
N THR A 208 -21.37 -16.13 -1.95
CA THR A 208 -20.04 -16.16 -2.57
C THR A 208 -19.18 -17.25 -1.93
N TYR A 209 -19.19 -17.33 -0.59
CA TYR A 209 -18.47 -18.34 0.15
C TYR A 209 -18.98 -19.75 -0.14
N ILE A 210 -20.30 -19.98 -0.09
CA ILE A 210 -20.91 -21.28 -0.39
C ILE A 210 -20.52 -21.74 -1.79
N LYS A 211 -20.54 -20.84 -2.79
CA LYS A 211 -20.12 -21.17 -4.15
C LYS A 211 -18.64 -21.55 -4.21
N ALA A 212 -17.76 -20.78 -3.56
CA ALA A 212 -16.33 -21.07 -3.52
C ALA A 212 -16.04 -22.41 -2.83
N ALA A 213 -16.69 -22.68 -1.70
CA ALA A 213 -16.57 -23.94 -0.97
C ALA A 213 -17.10 -25.13 -1.77
N ASP A 214 -18.27 -25.00 -2.40
CA ASP A 214 -18.81 -26.03 -3.30
C ASP A 214 -17.84 -26.32 -4.46
N SER A 215 -17.19 -25.29 -5.03
CA SER A 215 -16.16 -25.46 -6.07
C SER A 215 -14.95 -26.24 -5.56
N ILE A 216 -14.38 -25.82 -4.42
CA ILE A 216 -13.19 -26.44 -3.83
C ILE A 216 -13.44 -27.91 -3.48
N LEU A 217 -14.57 -28.21 -2.83
CA LEU A 217 -14.94 -29.59 -2.49
C LEU A 217 -15.18 -30.42 -3.74
N GLY A 218 -15.89 -29.85 -4.73
CA GLY A 218 -16.13 -30.48 -6.02
C GLY A 218 -14.84 -30.87 -6.73
N GLU A 219 -13.93 -29.91 -6.92
CA GLU A 219 -12.62 -30.15 -7.53
C GLU A 219 -11.84 -31.22 -6.79
N THR A 220 -11.80 -31.14 -5.46
CA THR A 220 -11.07 -32.11 -4.63
C THR A 220 -11.62 -33.54 -4.80
N ALA A 221 -12.94 -33.70 -4.87
CA ALA A 221 -13.59 -35.00 -5.08
C ALA A 221 -13.24 -35.58 -6.44
N ILE A 222 -13.44 -34.80 -7.51
CA ILE A 222 -13.21 -35.23 -8.90
C ILE A 222 -11.73 -35.58 -9.11
N GLU A 223 -10.81 -34.75 -8.61
CA GLU A 223 -9.37 -35.04 -8.71
C GLU A 223 -8.98 -36.32 -7.98
N SER A 224 -9.52 -36.56 -6.78
CA SER A 224 -9.26 -37.80 -6.03
C SER A 224 -9.82 -39.03 -6.75
N MET A 225 -10.99 -38.94 -7.38
CA MET A 225 -11.53 -40.03 -8.22
C MET A 225 -10.62 -40.32 -9.43
N ILE A 226 -10.12 -39.29 -10.12
CA ILE A 226 -9.18 -39.45 -11.25
C ILE A 226 -7.89 -40.13 -10.77
N LEU A 227 -7.31 -39.67 -9.66
CA LEU A 227 -6.08 -40.23 -9.09
C LEU A 227 -6.25 -41.70 -8.65
N SER A 228 -7.45 -42.06 -8.21
CA SER A 228 -7.80 -43.44 -7.83
C SER A 228 -8.12 -44.35 -9.03
N GLY A 229 -8.06 -43.82 -10.25
CA GLY A 229 -8.34 -44.56 -11.48
C GLY A 229 -9.81 -44.66 -11.87
N HIS A 230 -10.69 -43.89 -11.21
CA HIS A 230 -12.13 -43.88 -11.43
C HIS A 230 -12.58 -42.69 -12.30
N ALA A 231 -11.90 -42.43 -13.42
CA ALA A 231 -12.17 -41.27 -14.27
C ALA A 231 -13.58 -41.25 -14.88
N ASP A 232 -14.17 -42.41 -15.16
CA ASP A 232 -15.55 -42.49 -15.65
C ASP A 232 -16.56 -42.09 -14.57
N GLN A 233 -16.34 -42.55 -13.32
CA GLN A 233 -17.16 -42.12 -12.18
C GLN A 233 -16.98 -40.62 -11.91
N ALA A 234 -15.76 -40.10 -12.07
CA ALA A 234 -15.47 -38.67 -11.92
C ALA A 234 -16.28 -37.83 -12.93
N GLU A 235 -16.37 -38.27 -14.18
CA GLU A 235 -17.20 -37.58 -15.19
C GLU A 235 -18.70 -37.67 -14.87
N VAL A 236 -19.18 -38.82 -14.44
CA VAL A 236 -20.57 -39.02 -14.03
C VAL A 236 -20.91 -38.11 -12.85
N GLU A 237 -20.09 -38.09 -11.80
CA GLU A 237 -20.32 -37.20 -10.64
C GLU A 237 -20.31 -35.72 -11.07
N LEU A 238 -19.36 -35.32 -11.93
CA LEU A 238 -19.26 -33.95 -12.43
C LEU A 238 -20.49 -33.49 -13.21
N ARG A 239 -21.12 -34.38 -13.99
CA ARG A 239 -22.28 -34.09 -14.84
C ARG A 239 -23.62 -34.26 -14.12
N ASP A 240 -23.74 -35.32 -13.33
CA ASP A 240 -25.02 -35.79 -12.82
C ASP A 240 -25.30 -35.30 -11.39
N GLN A 241 -24.29 -34.89 -10.63
CA GLN A 241 -24.50 -34.35 -9.29
C GLN A 241 -25.20 -32.98 -9.35
N PRO A 242 -26.40 -32.83 -8.75
CA PRO A 242 -27.17 -31.61 -8.88
C PRO A 242 -26.41 -30.35 -8.44
N GLY A 243 -26.32 -29.39 -9.36
CA GLY A 243 -25.73 -28.08 -9.11
C GLY A 243 -24.21 -28.06 -8.97
N LEU A 244 -23.50 -29.20 -8.99
CA LEU A 244 -22.03 -29.24 -8.88
C LEU A 244 -21.39 -28.43 -10.02
N LEU A 245 -21.73 -28.75 -11.26
CA LEU A 245 -21.19 -28.05 -12.43
C LEU A 245 -21.46 -26.53 -12.37
N ALA A 246 -22.64 -26.11 -11.91
CA ALA A 246 -23.01 -24.70 -11.79
C ALA A 246 -22.26 -23.98 -10.66
N SER A 247 -21.85 -24.70 -9.61
CA SER A 247 -21.03 -24.15 -8.52
C SER A 247 -19.55 -23.99 -8.89
N LEU A 248 -19.03 -24.84 -9.79
CA LEU A 248 -17.64 -24.78 -10.23
C LEU A 248 -17.37 -23.52 -11.07
N TYR A 249 -16.21 -22.90 -10.87
CA TYR A 249 -15.73 -21.84 -11.76
C TYR A 249 -15.48 -22.38 -13.18
N PRO A 250 -15.71 -21.59 -14.26
CA PRO A 250 -15.54 -22.06 -15.63
C PRO A 250 -14.15 -22.67 -15.92
N ASP A 251 -13.10 -22.07 -15.36
CA ASP A 251 -11.73 -22.57 -15.52
C ASP A 251 -11.52 -23.91 -14.81
N ALA A 252 -12.14 -24.10 -13.65
CA ALA A 252 -12.12 -25.37 -12.92
C ALA A 252 -12.86 -26.46 -13.71
N GLN A 253 -14.04 -26.16 -14.27
CA GLN A 253 -14.79 -27.10 -15.10
C GLN A 253 -13.93 -27.59 -16.28
N LYS A 254 -13.34 -26.66 -17.04
CA LYS A 254 -12.46 -26.98 -18.17
C LYS A 254 -11.27 -27.83 -17.73
N ARG A 255 -10.56 -27.41 -16.67
CA ARG A 255 -9.40 -28.14 -16.13
C ARG A 255 -9.76 -29.57 -15.72
N LEU A 256 -10.91 -29.78 -15.07
CA LEU A 256 -11.35 -31.12 -14.65
C LEU A 256 -11.67 -32.00 -15.86
N PHE A 257 -12.40 -31.50 -16.86
CA PHE A 257 -12.66 -32.26 -18.08
C PHE A 257 -11.37 -32.59 -18.85
N ASP A 258 -10.45 -31.64 -18.95
CA ASP A 258 -9.14 -31.87 -19.59
C ASP A 258 -8.34 -32.95 -18.84
N LYS A 259 -8.35 -32.94 -17.49
CA LYS A 259 -7.72 -34.00 -16.67
C LYS A 259 -8.38 -35.37 -16.88
N ILE A 260 -9.70 -35.45 -16.94
CA ILE A 260 -10.43 -36.70 -17.22
C ILE A 260 -10.06 -37.24 -18.60
N ASN A 261 -10.05 -36.39 -19.62
CA ASN A 261 -9.69 -36.77 -20.98
C ASN A 261 -8.22 -37.21 -21.07
N ALA A 262 -7.30 -36.46 -20.47
CA ALA A 262 -5.89 -36.82 -20.42
C ALA A 262 -5.66 -38.17 -19.72
N PHE A 263 -6.36 -38.43 -18.61
CA PHE A 263 -6.30 -39.71 -17.91
C PHE A 263 -6.72 -40.87 -18.83
N ARG A 264 -7.85 -40.73 -19.55
CA ARG A 264 -8.34 -41.77 -20.49
C ARG A 264 -7.38 -42.01 -21.65
N VAL A 265 -6.80 -40.95 -22.21
CA VAL A 265 -5.79 -41.07 -23.28
C VAL A 265 -4.58 -41.85 -22.77
N ASN A 266 -4.08 -41.51 -21.58
CA ASN A 266 -2.96 -42.19 -20.95
C ASN A 266 -3.28 -43.65 -20.61
N GLN A 267 -4.49 -43.93 -20.12
CA GLN A 267 -4.95 -45.29 -19.82
C GLN A 267 -5.01 -46.14 -21.09
N ARG A 268 -5.62 -45.66 -22.17
CA ARG A 268 -5.67 -46.38 -23.46
C ARG A 268 -4.28 -46.61 -24.06
N ALA A 269 -3.40 -45.62 -23.95
CA ALA A 269 -2.01 -45.77 -24.38
C ALA A 269 -1.27 -46.83 -23.56
N ALA A 270 -1.46 -46.84 -22.25
CA ALA A 270 -0.88 -47.84 -21.34
C ALA A 270 -1.43 -49.25 -21.62
N GLU A 271 -2.73 -49.39 -21.85
CA GLU A 271 -3.36 -50.66 -22.24
C GLU A 271 -2.81 -51.17 -23.57
N THR A 272 -2.76 -50.31 -24.59
CA THR A 272 -2.21 -50.64 -25.91
C THR A 272 -0.76 -51.11 -25.81
N LYS A 273 0.06 -50.38 -25.04
CA LYS A 273 1.45 -50.76 -24.77
C LYS A 273 1.52 -52.09 -24.00
N GLY A 274 0.63 -52.31 -23.03
CA GLY A 274 0.50 -53.56 -22.31
C GLY A 274 0.16 -54.74 -23.22
N PHE A 275 -0.76 -54.56 -24.17
CA PHE A 275 -1.09 -55.58 -25.17
C PHE A 275 0.09 -55.89 -26.10
N GLN A 276 0.80 -54.87 -26.58
CA GLN A 276 2.01 -55.04 -27.40
C GLN A 276 3.08 -55.83 -26.64
N VAL A 277 3.38 -55.45 -25.38
CA VAL A 277 4.36 -56.16 -24.54
C VAL A 277 3.95 -57.61 -24.27
N ARG A 278 2.67 -57.87 -24.01
CA ARG A 278 2.13 -59.25 -23.86
C ARG A 278 2.31 -60.06 -25.14
N ALA A 279 1.99 -59.47 -26.30
CA ALA A 279 2.13 -60.13 -27.59
C ALA A 279 3.60 -60.46 -27.92
N GLU A 280 4.53 -59.54 -27.67
CA GLU A 280 5.97 -59.75 -27.84
C GLU A 280 6.50 -60.88 -26.94
N LEU A 281 6.13 -60.88 -25.66
CA LEU A 281 6.53 -61.93 -24.72
C LEU A 281 5.94 -63.29 -25.10
N ARG A 282 4.66 -63.32 -25.53
CA ARG A 282 4.02 -64.55 -25.99
C ARG A 282 4.72 -65.11 -27.23
N ALA A 283 5.09 -64.26 -28.18
CA ALA A 283 5.85 -64.64 -29.35
C ALA A 283 7.25 -65.20 -28.99
N THR A 284 7.89 -64.63 -27.97
CA THR A 284 9.22 -65.04 -27.51
C THR A 284 9.20 -66.33 -26.70
N LEU A 285 8.22 -66.50 -25.81
CA LEU A 285 8.15 -67.64 -24.88
C LEU A 285 7.42 -68.85 -25.45
N GLY A 286 6.64 -68.68 -26.53
CA GLY A 286 5.79 -69.74 -27.10
C GLY A 286 4.60 -70.14 -26.20
N ARG A 287 4.35 -69.39 -25.13
CA ARG A 287 3.23 -69.58 -24.18
C ARG A 287 2.75 -68.23 -23.65
N GLU A 288 1.61 -68.20 -22.99
CA GLU A 288 1.17 -67.00 -22.27
C GLU A 288 2.20 -66.59 -21.19
N PRO A 289 2.63 -65.31 -21.16
CA PRO A 289 3.55 -64.84 -20.15
C PRO A 289 2.87 -64.80 -18.78
N THR A 290 3.60 -65.25 -17.77
CA THR A 290 3.14 -65.18 -16.38
C THR A 290 3.12 -63.73 -15.88
N PRO A 291 2.33 -63.39 -14.84
CA PRO A 291 2.31 -62.05 -14.26
C PRO A 291 3.71 -61.52 -13.86
N ASP A 292 4.59 -62.39 -13.37
CA ASP A 292 5.96 -62.03 -12.97
C ASP A 292 6.87 -61.69 -14.17
N GLU A 293 6.65 -62.33 -15.30
CA GLU A 293 7.38 -62.05 -16.56
C GLU A 293 6.92 -60.71 -17.14
N LEU A 294 5.62 -60.41 -17.05
CA LEU A 294 5.06 -59.11 -17.44
C LEU A 294 5.57 -57.99 -16.54
N ALA A 295 5.58 -58.19 -15.22
CA ALA A 295 6.11 -57.21 -14.27
C ALA A 295 7.58 -56.90 -14.55
N ARG A 296 8.43 -57.94 -14.70
CA ARG A 296 9.84 -57.78 -15.04
C ARG A 296 10.07 -57.00 -16.33
N LYS A 297 9.30 -57.30 -17.39
CA LYS A 297 9.42 -56.59 -18.69
C LYS A 297 8.92 -55.15 -18.61
N ALA A 298 7.91 -54.87 -17.79
CA ALA A 298 7.40 -53.53 -17.55
C ALA A 298 8.34 -52.68 -16.65
N GLY A 299 9.44 -53.25 -16.14
CA GLY A 299 10.32 -52.58 -15.17
C GLY A 299 9.68 -52.43 -13.78
N VAL A 300 8.55 -53.11 -13.54
CA VAL A 300 7.92 -53.18 -12.24
C VAL A 300 8.58 -54.33 -11.50
N ALA A 301 9.40 -54.02 -10.50
CA ALA A 301 10.00 -55.06 -9.68
C ALA A 301 8.89 -55.97 -9.14
N PRO A 302 9.00 -57.31 -9.25
CA PRO A 302 8.01 -58.20 -8.64
C PRO A 302 7.90 -57.85 -7.16
N PRO A 303 6.70 -57.89 -6.56
CA PRO A 303 6.50 -57.50 -5.16
C PRO A 303 7.43 -58.34 -4.29
N ARG A 304 8.57 -57.77 -3.89
CA ARG A 304 9.43 -58.35 -2.88
C ARG A 304 8.64 -58.34 -1.58
N ALA A 305 8.72 -59.41 -0.80
CA ALA A 305 8.24 -59.39 0.58
C ALA A 305 8.78 -58.12 1.25
N LEU A 306 7.88 -57.28 1.77
CA LEU A 306 8.17 -55.95 2.29
C LEU A 306 9.16 -56.04 3.45
N VAL A 307 10.46 -55.96 3.14
CA VAL A 307 11.44 -55.44 4.08
C VAL A 307 11.46 -53.94 3.84
N ASN A 308 10.79 -53.24 4.73
CA ASN A 308 10.66 -51.79 4.73
C ASN A 308 12.04 -51.20 5.06
N ILE A 309 12.88 -51.00 4.03
CA ILE A 309 14.05 -50.12 4.16
C ILE A 309 13.53 -48.72 3.90
N ASP A 310 13.28 -48.02 5.00
CA ASP A 310 12.88 -46.63 5.05
C ASP A 310 13.97 -45.74 4.39
N MET A 311 13.82 -45.45 3.09
CA MET A 311 14.48 -44.33 2.41
C MET A 311 13.67 -43.04 2.61
N GLY A 312 13.15 -42.81 3.82
CA GLY A 312 12.28 -41.68 4.17
C GLY A 312 12.95 -40.31 4.14
N GLY A 313 14.28 -40.24 4.23
CA GLY A 313 15.00 -38.95 4.31
C GLY A 313 14.95 -38.12 3.03
N GLU A 314 15.22 -38.73 1.87
CA GLU A 314 15.39 -38.00 0.61
C GLU A 314 14.05 -37.55 0.01
N ARG A 315 13.00 -38.37 0.16
CA ARG A 315 11.63 -38.00 -0.24
C ARG A 315 11.01 -36.94 0.68
N ALA A 316 11.34 -36.96 1.98
CA ALA A 316 10.90 -35.91 2.89
C ALA A 316 11.56 -34.57 2.56
N PHE A 317 12.86 -34.57 2.26
CA PHE A 317 13.58 -33.37 1.84
C PHE A 317 13.01 -32.76 0.55
N ILE A 318 12.79 -33.57 -0.49
CA ILE A 318 12.19 -33.10 -1.75
C ILE A 318 10.78 -32.54 -1.50
N LYS A 319 9.97 -33.20 -0.67
CA LYS A 319 8.61 -32.74 -0.36
C LYS A 319 8.61 -31.41 0.40
N GLU A 320 9.47 -31.23 1.40
CA GLU A 320 9.60 -29.95 2.11
C GLU A 320 10.16 -28.85 1.20
N LEU A 321 11.12 -29.17 0.34
CA LEU A 321 11.64 -28.24 -0.65
C LEU A 321 10.56 -27.80 -1.65
N SER A 322 9.75 -28.73 -2.17
CA SER A 322 8.64 -28.41 -3.07
C SER A 322 7.56 -27.56 -2.41
N LYS A 323 7.25 -27.78 -1.12
CA LYS A 323 6.35 -26.90 -0.37
C LYS A 323 6.92 -25.49 -0.24
N LEU A 324 8.20 -25.39 0.08
CA LEU A 324 8.89 -24.12 0.23
C LEU A 324 8.97 -23.34 -1.09
N ASP A 325 9.20 -24.05 -2.19
CA ASP A 325 9.18 -23.47 -3.54
C ASP A 325 7.76 -23.02 -3.94
N ALA A 326 6.72 -23.81 -3.64
CA ALA A 326 5.34 -23.40 -3.86
C ALA A 326 4.96 -22.16 -3.04
N GLY A 327 5.41 -22.07 -1.78
CA GLY A 327 5.21 -20.90 -0.93
C GLY A 327 5.90 -19.65 -1.49
N ARG A 328 7.11 -19.78 -2.04
CA ARG A 328 7.82 -18.67 -2.71
C ARG A 328 7.12 -18.21 -3.98
N VAL A 329 6.61 -19.13 -4.80
CA VAL A 329 5.85 -18.77 -6.00
C VAL A 329 4.59 -17.99 -5.62
N ALA A 330 3.86 -18.44 -4.59
CA ALA A 330 2.69 -17.71 -4.08
C ALA A 330 3.06 -16.30 -3.58
N GLU A 331 4.14 -16.15 -2.80
CA GLU A 331 4.62 -14.84 -2.34
C GLU A 331 5.01 -13.91 -3.51
N LEU A 332 5.65 -14.45 -4.56
CA LEU A 332 5.97 -13.67 -5.77
C LEU A 332 4.70 -13.23 -6.51
N GLN A 333 3.70 -14.10 -6.61
CA GLN A 333 2.41 -13.76 -7.24
C GLN A 333 1.68 -12.67 -6.45
N ASP A 334 1.63 -12.76 -5.13
CA ASP A 334 1.04 -11.72 -4.27
C ASP A 334 1.77 -10.37 -4.44
N ASN A 335 3.11 -10.41 -4.46
CA ASN A 335 3.91 -9.23 -4.70
C ASN A 335 3.62 -8.62 -6.09
N ALA A 336 3.50 -9.43 -7.13
CA ALA A 336 3.17 -8.96 -8.47
C ALA A 336 1.76 -8.38 -8.58
N GLN A 337 0.76 -8.92 -7.87
CA GLN A 337 -0.59 -8.34 -7.84
C GLN A 337 -0.59 -6.95 -7.20
N THR A 338 0.15 -6.77 -6.10
CA THR A 338 0.39 -5.46 -5.52
C THR A 338 1.16 -4.56 -6.49
N ALA A 339 2.25 -5.04 -7.09
CA ALA A 339 3.08 -4.28 -8.01
C ALA A 339 2.28 -3.78 -9.22
N PHE A 340 1.35 -4.57 -9.73
CA PHE A 340 0.46 -4.19 -10.83
C PHE A 340 -0.44 -3.00 -10.45
N ARG A 341 -1.00 -3.00 -9.24
CA ARG A 341 -1.79 -1.86 -8.72
C ARG A 341 -0.92 -0.62 -8.55
N ASN A 342 0.26 -0.79 -7.95
CA ASN A 342 1.20 0.29 -7.70
C ASN A 342 1.71 0.89 -9.01
N ARG A 343 1.97 0.07 -10.04
CA ARG A 343 2.37 0.52 -11.37
C ARG A 343 1.32 1.44 -12.00
N ALA A 344 0.05 1.04 -11.97
CA ALA A 344 -1.04 1.85 -12.49
C ALA A 344 -1.21 3.18 -11.73
N GLU A 345 -0.85 3.23 -10.45
CA GLU A 345 -0.82 4.47 -9.67
C GLU A 345 0.38 5.35 -10.02
N ILE A 346 1.58 4.77 -10.10
CA ILE A 346 2.81 5.44 -10.51
C ILE A 346 2.66 6.05 -11.92
N ASP A 347 2.04 5.33 -12.86
CA ASP A 347 1.78 5.84 -14.21
C ASP A 347 0.82 7.05 -14.18
N ARG A 348 -0.18 7.04 -13.30
CA ARG A 348 -1.08 8.20 -13.10
C ARG A 348 -0.33 9.40 -12.51
N MET A 349 0.53 9.18 -11.52
CA MET A 349 1.37 10.24 -10.95
C MET A 349 2.36 10.80 -11.98
N THR A 350 2.96 9.93 -12.79
CA THR A 350 3.88 10.31 -13.87
C THR A 350 3.18 11.18 -14.90
N ALA A 351 2.00 10.77 -15.38
CA ALA A 351 1.20 11.56 -16.30
C ALA A 351 0.77 12.91 -15.70
N ALA A 352 0.46 12.96 -14.40
CA ALA A 352 0.14 14.20 -13.71
C ALA A 352 1.33 15.16 -13.67
N LEU A 353 2.54 14.69 -13.37
CA LEU A 353 3.78 15.49 -13.41
C LEU A 353 4.12 15.96 -14.83
N GLU A 354 3.97 15.10 -15.83
CA GLU A 354 4.26 15.42 -17.23
C GLU A 354 3.29 16.44 -17.83
N SER A 355 2.03 16.44 -17.37
CA SER A 355 1.02 17.39 -17.84
C SER A 355 1.34 18.86 -17.54
N GLY A 356 2.35 19.13 -16.70
CA GLY A 356 2.72 20.49 -16.26
C GLY A 356 1.65 21.18 -15.41
N LYS A 357 0.49 20.53 -15.19
CA LYS A 357 -0.58 21.00 -14.29
C LYS A 357 -0.21 20.83 -12.81
N PHE A 358 0.84 20.06 -12.53
CA PHE A 358 1.48 19.96 -11.23
C PHE A 358 2.69 20.91 -11.16
N THR A 359 2.50 22.09 -10.58
CA THR A 359 3.61 22.97 -10.20
C THR A 359 4.10 22.56 -8.82
N THR A 360 5.29 21.95 -8.77
CA THR A 360 5.93 21.44 -7.54
C THR A 360 6.26 22.52 -6.49
N GLY A 361 5.94 23.79 -6.76
CA GLY A 361 6.16 24.91 -5.86
C GLY A 361 5.03 25.22 -4.87
N VAL A 362 3.75 24.88 -5.16
CA VAL A 362 2.61 25.44 -4.39
C VAL A 362 1.44 24.45 -4.13
N PHE A 363 1.68 23.14 -3.95
CA PHE A 363 0.64 22.25 -3.42
C PHE A 363 1.19 21.21 -2.43
N ALA A 364 0.44 21.03 -1.33
CA ALA A 364 0.77 20.22 -0.15
C ALA A 364 0.77 18.69 -0.39
N ASP A 365 0.15 18.21 -1.47
CA ASP A 365 -0.14 16.78 -1.65
C ASP A 365 1.10 15.95 -2.07
N ALA A 366 1.97 16.51 -2.92
CA ALA A 366 3.27 15.90 -3.21
C ALA A 366 4.20 15.93 -1.99
N ARG A 367 3.95 16.86 -1.06
CA ARG A 367 4.77 17.02 0.13
C ARG A 367 4.42 16.01 1.23
N HIS A 368 3.18 15.53 1.30
CA HIS A 368 2.81 14.46 2.23
C HIS A 368 3.40 13.10 1.85
N PHE A 369 3.43 12.77 0.55
CA PHE A 369 4.17 11.63 0.03
C PHE A 369 5.67 11.72 0.40
N LEU A 370 6.27 12.89 0.18
CA LEU A 370 7.69 13.12 0.45
C LEU A 370 8.01 13.21 1.96
N ALA A 371 7.09 13.69 2.79
CA ALA A 371 7.22 13.70 4.24
C ALA A 371 7.14 12.27 4.80
N GLY A 372 6.26 11.41 4.25
CA GLY A 372 6.25 9.98 4.56
C GLY A 372 7.56 9.29 4.19
N LEU A 373 8.11 9.63 3.02
CA LEU A 373 9.38 9.10 2.53
C LEU A 373 10.60 9.65 3.31
N ALA A 374 10.56 10.91 3.77
CA ALA A 374 11.59 11.53 4.60
C ALA A 374 11.60 11.01 6.04
N THR A 375 10.42 10.74 6.61
CA THR A 375 10.25 10.10 7.92
C THR A 375 10.78 8.66 7.89
N PHE A 376 10.54 7.95 6.79
CA PHE A 376 11.04 6.60 6.56
C PHE A 376 12.59 6.50 6.53
N VAL A 377 13.30 7.54 6.07
CA VAL A 377 14.78 7.55 6.01
C VAL A 377 15.46 8.30 7.16
N GLY A 378 14.73 8.60 8.23
CA GLY A 378 15.29 9.20 9.45
C GLY A 378 15.66 10.68 9.33
N ALA A 379 15.03 11.44 8.44
CA ALA A 379 15.22 12.89 8.37
C ALA A 379 14.67 13.60 9.62
N SER A 380 15.40 14.58 10.15
CA SER A 380 15.05 15.32 11.37
C SER A 380 13.77 16.18 11.21
N GLU A 381 13.06 16.39 12.33
CA GLU A 381 11.81 17.19 12.44
C GLU A 381 11.92 18.60 11.82
N GLU A 382 13.12 19.16 11.76
CA GLU A 382 13.42 20.48 11.20
C GLU A 382 13.18 20.55 9.68
N THR A 383 13.29 19.41 8.98
CA THR A 383 13.00 19.31 7.55
C THR A 383 11.49 19.35 7.26
N GLN A 384 10.65 19.09 8.27
CA GLN A 384 9.20 18.99 8.14
C GLN A 384 8.49 20.35 8.26
N GLN A 385 9.14 21.37 8.84
CA GLN A 385 8.52 22.68 9.14
C GLN A 385 8.46 23.67 7.96
N ILE A 386 9.06 23.36 6.81
CA ILE A 386 9.12 24.26 5.64
C ILE A 386 7.81 24.26 4.80
N ILE A 387 6.77 23.53 5.22
CA ILE A 387 5.72 23.05 4.32
C ILE A 387 4.31 23.45 4.80
N GLY A 388 3.70 24.39 4.10
CA GLY A 388 2.36 24.94 4.38
C GLY A 388 1.16 24.33 3.63
N ASP A 389 -0.01 24.94 3.89
CA ASP A 389 -1.39 24.44 4.11
C ASP A 389 -2.18 23.72 2.98
N ALA A 390 -3.25 23.05 3.44
CA ALA A 390 -4.09 22.03 2.86
C ALA A 390 -5.47 22.54 2.41
N ALA A 391 -5.88 22.22 1.18
CA ALA A 391 -7.27 22.39 0.76
C ALA A 391 -7.79 21.41 -0.30
N THR A 392 -7.04 20.37 -0.72
CA THR A 392 -7.53 19.39 -1.71
C THR A 392 -6.85 18.02 -1.61
N ALA A 393 -6.76 17.45 -0.40
CA ALA A 393 -5.82 16.36 -0.06
C ALA A 393 -6.35 14.91 -0.14
N ASP A 394 -7.65 14.64 -0.04
CA ASP A 394 -8.07 13.32 0.51
C ASP A 394 -7.87 12.09 -0.39
N VAL A 395 -7.88 12.23 -1.72
CA VAL A 395 -7.84 11.06 -2.64
C VAL A 395 -6.42 10.65 -3.05
N LEU A 396 -5.49 11.61 -3.14
CA LEU A 396 -4.08 11.34 -3.44
C LEU A 396 -3.28 11.09 -2.16
N ASP A 397 -3.65 11.70 -1.03
CA ASP A 397 -3.01 11.45 0.28
C ASP A 397 -3.20 9.99 0.72
N ALA A 398 -4.41 9.44 0.60
CA ALA A 398 -4.68 8.05 0.93
C ALA A 398 -3.89 7.06 0.06
N ALA A 399 -3.79 7.33 -1.24
CA ALA A 399 -3.06 6.48 -2.19
C ALA A 399 -1.54 6.55 -1.93
N SER A 400 -1.02 7.76 -1.70
CA SER A 400 0.40 7.99 -1.41
C SER A 400 0.86 7.42 -0.06
N LYS A 401 0.02 7.46 0.98
CA LYS A 401 0.31 6.85 2.30
C LYS A 401 0.30 5.34 2.24
N ASN A 402 -0.65 4.75 1.51
CA ASN A 402 -0.69 3.30 1.31
C ASN A 402 0.55 2.83 0.55
N LEU A 403 0.95 3.55 -0.51
CA LEU A 403 2.17 3.27 -1.26
C LEU A 403 3.42 3.43 -0.39
N ALA A 404 3.52 4.48 0.43
CA ALA A 404 4.66 4.70 1.31
C ALA A 404 4.80 3.63 2.41
N VAL A 405 3.68 3.21 3.03
CA VAL A 405 3.67 2.14 4.05
C VAL A 405 4.00 0.78 3.43
N GLU A 406 3.41 0.46 2.28
CA GLU A 406 3.67 -0.80 1.57
C GLU A 406 5.11 -0.86 1.06
N MET A 407 5.66 0.26 0.58
CA MET A 407 7.08 0.38 0.29
C MET A 407 7.92 0.24 1.56
N ALA A 408 7.59 0.88 2.67
CA ALA A 408 8.35 0.76 3.91
C ALA A 408 8.46 -0.70 4.40
N GLN A 409 7.38 -1.47 4.29
CA GLN A 409 7.36 -2.90 4.62
C GLN A 409 8.19 -3.74 3.63
N LYS A 410 8.17 -3.41 2.34
CA LYS A 410 8.90 -4.13 1.29
C LYS A 410 10.40 -3.79 1.20
N LEU A 411 10.78 -2.56 1.52
CA LEU A 411 12.16 -2.05 1.40
C LEU A 411 13.12 -2.69 2.42
N GLY A 412 12.62 -3.33 3.49
CA GLY A 412 13.45 -4.14 4.40
C GLY A 412 13.94 -5.48 3.81
N ARG A 413 13.46 -5.88 2.63
CA ARG A 413 13.73 -7.21 2.03
C ARG A 413 14.43 -7.19 0.66
N ILE A 414 14.59 -6.04 0.00
CA ILE A 414 15.23 -5.92 -1.33
C ILE A 414 16.72 -5.58 -1.17
N THR A 415 17.56 -6.00 -2.13
CA THR A 415 19.02 -5.84 -2.15
C THR A 415 19.51 -4.46 -1.67
N ASN A 416 20.06 -4.43 -0.44
CA ASN A 416 20.50 -3.24 0.32
C ASN A 416 21.37 -2.21 -0.45
N MET A 417 21.99 -2.61 -1.57
CA MET A 417 23.04 -1.81 -2.23
C MET A 417 22.51 -0.78 -3.23
N SER A 418 21.50 -1.13 -4.03
CA SER A 418 20.89 -0.20 -5.01
C SER A 418 19.98 0.81 -4.30
N LEU A 419 19.32 0.36 -3.24
CA LEU A 419 18.42 1.17 -2.44
C LEU A 419 19.16 2.20 -1.58
N GLY A 420 20.28 1.80 -0.95
CA GLY A 420 21.14 2.74 -0.19
C GLY A 420 21.62 3.90 -1.05
N PHE A 421 22.03 3.63 -2.30
CA PHE A 421 22.44 4.68 -3.24
C PHE A 421 21.33 5.70 -3.56
N VAL A 422 20.09 5.23 -3.71
CA VAL A 422 18.94 6.11 -3.93
C VAL A 422 18.66 6.90 -2.65
N ILE A 423 18.64 6.22 -1.50
CA ILE A 423 18.37 6.82 -0.18
C ILE A 423 19.35 7.93 0.16
N ASP A 424 20.66 7.69 -0.05
CA ASP A 424 21.71 8.69 0.17
C ASP A 424 21.55 9.92 -0.73
N SER A 425 20.85 9.78 -1.86
CA SER A 425 20.57 10.85 -2.82
C SER A 425 19.18 11.50 -2.64
N LEU A 426 18.31 10.95 -1.79
CA LEU A 426 16.90 11.33 -1.65
C LEU A 426 16.65 12.76 -1.16
N PRO A 427 17.36 13.30 -0.15
CA PRO A 427 17.03 14.61 0.42
C PRO A 427 17.07 15.73 -0.64
N ALA A 428 17.94 15.59 -1.62
CA ALA A 428 18.09 16.51 -2.75
C ALA A 428 17.06 16.24 -3.86
N LEU A 429 16.84 14.97 -4.24
CA LEU A 429 15.96 14.60 -5.35
C LEU A 429 14.49 14.98 -5.09
N THR A 430 13.99 14.71 -3.89
CA THR A 430 12.59 14.96 -3.51
C THR A 430 12.18 16.43 -3.61
N ARG A 431 13.14 17.37 -3.56
CA ARG A 431 12.87 18.82 -3.58
C ARG A 431 12.67 19.38 -4.99
N THR A 432 12.90 18.59 -6.03
CA THR A 432 12.85 19.07 -7.42
C THR A 432 11.83 18.29 -8.25
N PRO A 433 11.13 18.95 -9.21
CA PRO A 433 10.24 18.23 -10.12
C PRO A 433 10.95 17.14 -10.93
N GLU A 434 12.20 17.38 -11.30
CA GLU A 434 13.02 16.40 -12.02
C GLU A 434 13.37 15.20 -11.13
N GLY A 435 13.69 15.43 -9.86
CA GLY A 435 13.95 14.33 -8.92
C GLY A 435 12.69 13.54 -8.58
N ASN A 436 11.51 14.17 -8.51
CA ASN A 436 10.25 13.44 -8.36
C ASN A 436 9.96 12.52 -9.55
N LYS A 437 10.27 12.94 -10.79
CA LYS A 437 10.17 12.07 -11.97
C LYS A 437 11.13 10.89 -11.88
N ILE A 438 12.37 11.13 -11.45
CA ILE A 438 13.38 10.08 -11.25
C ILE A 438 12.87 9.05 -10.21
N LEU A 439 12.25 9.50 -9.12
CA LEU A 439 11.72 8.60 -8.10
C LEU A 439 10.56 7.75 -8.62
N LEU A 440 9.58 8.36 -9.30
CA LEU A 440 8.48 7.62 -9.91
C LEU A 440 8.98 6.62 -10.95
N GLU A 441 10.02 6.95 -11.70
CA GLU A 441 10.64 6.04 -12.67
C GLU A 441 11.33 4.85 -12.00
N VAL A 442 12.09 5.08 -10.91
CA VAL A 442 12.68 4.00 -10.10
C VAL A 442 11.57 3.10 -9.56
N MET A 443 10.54 3.68 -8.93
CA MET A 443 9.41 2.93 -8.39
C MET A 443 8.69 2.12 -9.48
N GLY A 444 8.49 2.73 -10.64
CA GLY A 444 7.89 2.08 -11.80
C GLY A 444 8.71 0.89 -12.28
N ARG A 445 10.04 1.02 -12.36
CA ARG A 445 10.94 -0.09 -12.73
C ARG A 445 10.95 -1.20 -11.68
N THR A 446 10.94 -0.86 -10.39
CA THR A 446 10.82 -1.85 -9.30
C THR A 446 9.51 -2.64 -9.41
N ALA A 447 8.38 -1.97 -9.61
CA ALA A 447 7.09 -2.62 -9.78
C ALA A 447 7.08 -3.53 -11.02
N THR A 448 7.65 -3.08 -12.14
CA THR A 448 7.82 -3.92 -13.33
C THR A 448 8.67 -5.15 -13.03
N ARG A 449 9.77 -5.01 -12.29
CA ARG A 449 10.63 -6.14 -11.91
C ARG A 449 9.90 -7.16 -11.04
N GLU A 450 9.08 -6.73 -10.08
CA GLU A 450 8.26 -7.67 -9.28
C GLU A 450 7.31 -8.49 -10.18
N ILE A 451 6.69 -7.86 -11.17
CA ILE A 451 5.81 -8.54 -12.15
C ILE A 451 6.62 -9.52 -13.02
N GLU A 452 7.81 -9.12 -13.50
CA GLU A 452 8.70 -9.98 -14.30
C GLU A 452 9.15 -11.21 -13.51
N LEU A 453 9.50 -11.05 -12.23
CA LEU A 453 9.93 -12.16 -11.37
C LEU A 453 8.80 -13.16 -11.12
N ALA A 454 7.56 -12.68 -10.91
CA ALA A 454 6.41 -13.58 -10.80
C ALA A 454 6.14 -14.33 -12.10
N ASN A 455 6.18 -13.64 -13.25
CA ASN A 455 6.03 -14.28 -14.56
C ASN A 455 7.15 -15.31 -14.83
N LEU A 456 8.38 -15.03 -14.38
CA LEU A 456 9.51 -15.96 -14.48
C LEU A 456 9.26 -17.18 -13.58
N ALA A 457 8.83 -16.98 -12.33
CA ALA A 457 8.51 -18.06 -11.40
C ALA A 457 7.38 -18.95 -11.94
N ASP A 458 6.33 -18.35 -12.49
CA ASP A 458 5.22 -19.06 -13.14
C ASP A 458 5.70 -19.90 -14.33
N ARG A 459 6.58 -19.34 -15.16
CA ARG A 459 7.18 -20.08 -16.28
C ARG A 459 7.94 -21.31 -15.77
N TYR A 460 8.76 -21.16 -14.73
CA TYR A 460 9.49 -22.28 -14.14
C TYR A 460 8.56 -23.33 -13.54
N ALA A 461 7.50 -22.89 -12.86
CA ALA A 461 6.50 -23.78 -12.28
C ALA A 461 5.71 -24.55 -13.36
N ILE A 462 5.38 -23.91 -14.49
CA ILE A 462 4.62 -24.53 -15.59
C ILE A 462 5.51 -25.44 -16.45
N GLU A 463 6.68 -24.96 -16.86
CA GLU A 463 7.55 -25.65 -17.83
C GLU A 463 8.35 -26.77 -17.19
N TYR A 464 8.91 -26.53 -16.00
CA TYR A 464 9.81 -27.47 -15.34
C TYR A 464 9.19 -28.20 -14.16
N GLN A 465 8.04 -27.74 -13.66
CA GLN A 465 7.41 -28.23 -12.40
C GLN A 465 8.32 -28.07 -11.17
N THR A 466 9.40 -27.31 -11.27
CA THR A 466 10.36 -27.04 -10.21
C THR A 466 11.10 -25.72 -10.47
N LEU A 467 11.52 -25.03 -9.41
CA LEU A 467 12.39 -23.84 -9.52
C LEU A 467 13.86 -24.20 -9.82
N ARG A 468 14.20 -25.49 -9.85
CA ARG A 468 15.55 -26.01 -10.06
C ARG A 468 15.56 -27.16 -11.08
N PRO A 469 15.26 -26.88 -12.35
CA PRO A 469 15.36 -27.88 -13.42
C PRO A 469 16.77 -28.46 -13.52
N GLU A 470 16.88 -29.74 -13.90
CA GLU A 470 18.17 -30.37 -14.18
C GLU A 470 18.63 -29.96 -15.58
N GLY A 471 19.87 -29.46 -15.71
CA GLY A 471 20.47 -29.07 -16.99
C GLY A 471 20.14 -27.66 -17.48
N GLU A 472 19.21 -26.96 -16.82
CA GLU A 472 18.85 -25.57 -17.10
C GLU A 472 19.24 -24.66 -15.93
N PRO A 473 19.39 -23.34 -16.13
CA PRO A 473 19.59 -22.41 -15.03
C PRO A 473 18.45 -22.51 -14.01
N SER A 474 18.78 -22.52 -12.72
CA SER A 474 17.76 -22.42 -11.67
C SER A 474 17.03 -21.07 -11.73
N PHE A 475 15.83 -20.99 -11.17
CA PHE A 475 15.07 -19.74 -11.05
C PHE A 475 15.92 -18.59 -10.47
N PHE A 476 16.75 -18.86 -9.46
CA PHE A 476 17.62 -17.86 -8.85
C PHE A 476 18.76 -17.42 -9.78
N GLN A 477 19.27 -18.31 -10.63
CA GLN A 477 20.24 -17.94 -11.67
C GLN A 477 19.58 -17.09 -12.74
N ALA A 478 18.40 -17.49 -13.25
CA ALA A 478 17.65 -16.71 -14.22
C ALA A 478 17.23 -15.34 -13.66
N MET A 479 16.87 -15.25 -12.38
CA MET A 479 16.61 -13.99 -11.68
C MET A 479 17.87 -13.11 -11.65
N ARG A 480 19.02 -13.68 -11.31
CA ARG A 480 20.29 -12.95 -11.32
C ARG A 480 20.67 -12.49 -12.73
N ASP A 481 20.48 -13.33 -13.74
CA ASP A 481 20.73 -12.98 -15.13
C ASP A 481 19.79 -11.85 -15.58
N LEU A 482 18.54 -11.84 -15.12
CA LEU A 482 17.59 -10.75 -15.35
C LEU A 482 18.04 -9.45 -14.66
N GLU A 483 18.57 -9.51 -13.44
CA GLU A 483 19.15 -8.35 -12.73
C GLU A 483 20.44 -7.82 -13.37
N GLU A 484 21.28 -8.70 -13.88
CA GLU A 484 22.54 -8.35 -14.53
C GLU A 484 22.31 -7.70 -15.91
N ASN A 485 21.36 -8.25 -16.69
CA ASN A 485 21.06 -7.75 -18.04
C ASN A 485 20.14 -6.53 -18.07
N ASP A 486 19.23 -6.40 -17.10
CA ASP A 486 18.33 -5.25 -16.97
C ASP A 486 18.28 -4.79 -15.51
N PRO A 487 19.26 -4.01 -15.03
CA PRO A 487 19.24 -3.53 -13.65
C PRO A 487 18.09 -2.53 -13.43
N VAL A 488 17.45 -2.59 -12.26
CA VAL A 488 16.39 -1.62 -11.88
C VAL A 488 16.92 -0.19 -11.96
N ILE A 489 18.16 0.05 -11.52
CA ILE A 489 18.87 1.31 -11.69
C ILE A 489 19.85 1.18 -12.85
N THR A 490 19.44 1.63 -14.04
CA THR A 490 20.32 1.70 -15.20
C THR A 490 21.40 2.76 -15.02
N GLU A 491 22.50 2.66 -15.76
CA GLU A 491 23.56 3.69 -15.73
C GLU A 491 23.06 5.08 -16.15
N GLU A 492 22.04 5.15 -17.01
CA GLU A 492 21.38 6.40 -17.35
C GLU A 492 20.61 6.97 -16.15
N LEU A 493 19.82 6.13 -15.47
CA LEU A 493 19.06 6.52 -14.29
C LEU A 493 20.00 6.94 -13.15
N ARG A 494 21.12 6.22 -12.97
CA ARG A 494 22.20 6.58 -12.04
C ARG A 494 22.75 7.98 -12.35
N LYS A 495 23.05 8.29 -13.61
CA LYS A 495 23.53 9.62 -14.03
C LYS A 495 22.48 10.70 -13.77
N ARG A 496 21.20 10.41 -13.99
CA ARG A 496 20.08 11.34 -13.70
C ARG A 496 19.90 11.55 -12.20
N ILE A 497 20.01 10.50 -11.38
CA ILE A 497 20.01 10.58 -9.91
C ILE A 497 21.13 11.52 -9.43
N ILE A 498 22.37 11.31 -9.88
CA ILE A 498 23.53 12.14 -9.51
C ILE A 498 23.39 13.57 -10.04
N GLY A 499 22.88 13.73 -11.27
CA GLY A 499 22.67 15.04 -11.87
C GLY A 499 21.55 15.83 -11.19
N GLY A 500 20.49 15.14 -10.78
CA GLY A 500 19.36 15.70 -10.05
C GLY A 500 19.74 16.11 -8.64
N SER A 501 20.51 15.27 -7.93
CA SER A 501 20.98 15.60 -6.58
C SER A 501 21.89 16.84 -6.56
N LYS A 502 22.76 17.00 -7.57
CA LYS A 502 23.61 18.20 -7.72
C LYS A 502 22.85 19.48 -8.05
N LYS A 503 21.67 19.37 -8.68
CA LYS A 503 20.83 20.53 -9.06
C LYS A 503 19.86 20.95 -7.95
N ALA A 504 19.65 20.09 -6.96
CA ALA A 504 18.84 20.46 -5.83
C ALA A 504 19.48 21.66 -5.11
N PRO A 505 18.67 22.61 -4.61
CA PRO A 505 19.19 23.63 -3.73
C PRO A 505 19.87 22.91 -2.56
N LYS A 506 21.17 23.21 -2.39
CA LYS A 506 21.97 22.72 -1.26
C LYS A 506 21.12 22.89 0.00
N SER A 507 21.04 21.85 0.81
CA SER A 507 20.35 21.96 2.10
C SER A 507 20.96 23.11 2.90
N PHE A 508 20.18 23.74 3.78
CA PHE A 508 20.70 24.79 4.67
C PHE A 508 21.98 24.30 5.40
N MET A 509 21.99 23.04 5.83
CA MET A 509 23.16 22.35 6.37
C MET A 509 24.35 22.21 5.40
N GLU A 510 24.17 22.04 4.10
CA GLU A 510 25.28 22.00 3.12
C GLU A 510 25.76 23.40 2.70
N VAL A 511 24.90 24.41 2.81
CA VAL A 511 25.27 25.82 2.57
C VAL A 511 26.05 26.37 3.76
N PHE A 512 25.70 25.97 4.99
CA PHE A 512 26.25 26.54 6.22
C PHE A 512 27.12 25.58 7.06
N GLY A 513 27.05 24.27 6.84
CA GLY A 513 27.76 23.24 7.63
C GLY A 513 28.89 22.52 6.88
N GLY A 514 29.19 22.91 5.63
CA GLY A 514 30.25 22.31 4.82
C GLY A 514 31.58 23.09 4.77
N GLY A 515 31.62 24.31 5.32
CA GLY A 515 32.87 25.02 5.61
C GLY A 515 33.35 24.62 7.00
N GLU A 516 34.66 24.67 7.25
CA GLU A 516 35.12 24.67 8.65
C GLU A 516 34.34 25.78 9.39
N PRO A 517 33.89 25.57 10.64
CA PRO A 517 33.05 26.54 11.38
C PRO A 517 33.61 27.98 11.45
N ASN A 518 34.88 28.15 11.10
CA ASN A 518 35.60 29.41 11.05
C ASN A 518 35.32 30.28 9.81
N ASP A 519 34.65 29.77 8.76
CA ASP A 519 34.40 30.50 7.51
C ASP A 519 33.01 31.19 7.44
N LEU A 520 32.22 31.14 8.53
CA LEU A 520 30.99 31.93 8.64
C LEU A 520 31.35 33.41 8.84
N GLU A 521 31.08 34.25 7.83
CA GLU A 521 31.10 35.71 7.99
C GLU A 521 29.99 36.14 8.95
N LEU A 522 30.30 36.12 10.24
CA LEU A 522 29.46 36.65 11.29
C LEU A 522 29.52 38.19 11.28
N PRO A 523 28.43 38.89 11.63
CA PRO A 523 28.46 40.34 11.81
C PRO A 523 29.59 40.75 12.76
N GLU A 524 30.23 41.90 12.50
CA GLU A 524 31.29 42.43 13.36
C GLU A 524 30.89 42.39 14.84
N GLY A 525 31.67 41.68 15.66
CA GLY A 525 31.42 41.51 17.08
C GLY A 525 30.72 40.21 17.48
N PHE A 526 30.52 39.25 16.57
CA PHE A 526 30.04 37.91 16.86
C PHE A 526 31.08 36.85 16.45
N GLU A 527 31.31 35.87 17.31
CA GLU A 527 32.22 34.74 17.08
C GLU A 527 31.48 33.42 17.29
N PHE A 528 31.74 32.45 16.42
CA PHE A 528 31.24 31.10 16.58
C PHE A 528 31.91 30.44 17.80
N ASP A 529 31.13 29.87 18.72
CA ASP A 529 31.67 29.17 19.89
C ASP A 529 31.67 27.65 19.69
N ARG A 530 30.49 27.05 19.46
CA ARG A 530 30.34 25.59 19.34
C ARG A 530 29.04 25.18 18.67
N MET A 531 28.98 23.92 18.23
CA MET A 531 27.73 23.25 17.87
C MET A 531 27.19 22.47 19.06
N GLU A 532 25.91 22.66 19.40
CA GLU A 532 25.24 21.92 20.46
C GLU A 532 23.87 21.44 19.97
N ASN A 533 23.67 20.12 19.88
CA ASN A 533 22.44 19.49 19.37
C ASN A 533 22.02 19.94 17.96
N GLY A 534 22.99 20.15 17.07
CA GLY A 534 22.73 20.59 15.68
C GLY A 534 22.48 22.09 15.53
N LYS A 535 22.52 22.87 16.62
CA LYS A 535 22.39 24.33 16.60
C LYS A 535 23.74 25.01 16.78
N ALA A 536 23.97 26.10 16.07
CA ALA A 536 25.16 26.91 16.22
C ALA A 536 25.02 27.85 17.42
N ILE A 537 25.97 27.77 18.35
CA ILE A 537 26.11 28.70 19.47
C ILE A 537 27.10 29.77 19.03
N ILE A 538 26.66 31.03 19.03
CA ILE A 538 27.44 32.19 18.63
C ILE A 538 27.54 33.11 19.85
N ARG A 539 28.72 33.62 20.16
CA ARG A 539 28.88 34.63 21.21
C ARG A 539 29.04 36.01 20.62
N ASP A 540 28.44 37.01 21.25
CA ASP A 540 28.86 38.39 21.01
C ASP A 540 30.16 38.73 21.76
N SER A 541 30.75 39.87 21.41
CA SER A 541 31.92 40.47 22.09
C SER A 541 31.73 40.72 23.60
N ALA A 542 30.50 40.69 24.11
CA ALA A 542 30.18 40.79 25.52
C ALA A 542 30.04 39.42 26.22
N GLY A 543 30.20 38.32 25.48
CA GLY A 543 30.13 36.95 25.96
C GLY A 543 28.70 36.37 26.05
N ASN A 544 27.69 37.06 25.51
CA ASN A 544 26.33 36.55 25.48
C ASN A 544 26.20 35.47 24.42
N GLU A 545 25.66 34.31 24.78
CA GLU A 545 25.41 33.20 23.85
C GLU A 545 24.07 33.39 23.12
N PHE A 546 24.11 33.28 21.80
CA PHE A 546 22.97 33.28 20.90
C PHE A 546 22.89 31.90 20.24
N VAL A 547 21.72 31.27 20.35
CA VAL A 547 21.42 30.03 19.65
C VAL A 547 20.81 30.43 18.31
N GLN A 548 21.55 30.20 17.22
CA GLN A 548 21.01 30.38 15.88
C GLN A 548 20.40 29.05 15.43
N GLU A 549 19.06 29.05 15.31
CA GLU A 549 18.27 27.96 14.72
C GLU A 549 18.42 27.91 13.20
#